data_AF-A0A1C6E9P0-F1
#
_entry.id   AF-A0A1C6E9P0-F1
#
_cell.length_a   1.000
_cell.length_b   1.000
_cell.length_c   1.000
_cell.angle_alpha   90.00
_cell.angle_beta   90.00
_cell.angle_gamma   90.00
#
_symmetry.space_group_name_H-M   'P 1'
#
loop_
_entity.id
_entity.type
_entity.pdbx_description
1 polymer ?
#
loop_
_entity_poly.entity_id
_entity_poly.type
_entity_poly.pdbx_seq_one_letter_code
_entity_poly.pdbx_strand_id
1 'polypeptide(L)'
;MRRPAYDSNVAFEGKIKSMRLISEMIGFGPMPAPDREVEQRLTLNSRGKIWFSNYLYGDGVKQKLHRKECSTISPTDADYILKLIAMVFTSPQSSALVTDVGMWRLCLLSETGQNFKYEGSLTSQSENDPLGIASEELRIILSMPELAAFDGKVSEGQLSGKADGQRPPSMQRFVREYKACTHQHGNIADAKWGD
;
A
#
# COMPACT_ATOMS: atom_id res chain seq x y z
N MET A 1 1.11 7.38 -25.94
CA MET A 1 1.81 7.79 -24.70
C MET A 1 2.66 6.61 -24.24
N ARG A 2 3.98 6.74 -24.13
CA ARG A 2 4.84 5.69 -23.55
C ARG A 2 4.51 5.58 -22.05
N ARG A 3 4.13 4.39 -21.58
CA ARG A 3 4.09 4.12 -20.13
C ARG A 3 5.52 4.29 -19.60
N PRO A 4 5.74 5.02 -18.51
CA PRO A 4 7.05 5.07 -17.90
C PRO A 4 7.46 3.65 -17.46
N ALA A 5 8.74 3.30 -17.64
CA ALA A 5 9.26 2.02 -17.19
C ALA A 5 9.09 1.87 -15.66
N TYR A 6 8.64 0.70 -15.22
CA TYR A 6 8.62 0.29 -13.81
C TYR A 6 9.99 -0.29 -13.48
N ASP A 7 10.53 0.06 -12.31
CA ASP A 7 11.87 -0.34 -11.89
C ASP A 7 11.76 -1.29 -10.70
N SER A 8 11.25 -2.49 -10.97
CA SER A 8 10.98 -3.51 -9.95
C SER A 8 12.22 -3.95 -9.17
N ASN A 9 13.42 -3.55 -9.61
CA ASN A 9 14.69 -3.96 -9.05
C ASN A 9 15.37 -2.89 -8.19
N VAL A 10 14.87 -1.65 -8.18
CA VAL A 10 15.48 -0.56 -7.40
C VAL A 10 14.86 -0.46 -6.01
N ALA A 11 15.69 -0.69 -4.99
CA ALA A 11 15.30 -0.45 -3.60
C ALA A 11 14.91 1.01 -3.38
N PHE A 12 13.87 1.22 -2.57
CA PHE A 12 13.48 2.55 -2.12
C PHE A 12 14.45 3.04 -1.05
N GLU A 13 14.88 4.29 -1.18
CA GLU A 13 15.73 4.97 -0.20
C GLU A 13 15.12 6.30 0.25
N GLY A 14 15.25 6.60 1.55
CA GLY A 14 14.82 7.86 2.15
C GLY A 14 13.41 7.84 2.72
N LYS A 15 12.76 9.00 2.73
CA LYS A 15 11.42 9.20 3.30
C LYS A 15 10.39 9.51 2.22
N ILE A 16 9.23 8.87 2.29
CA ILE A 16 8.14 9.08 1.33
C ILE A 16 7.41 10.39 1.65
N LYS A 17 7.36 11.29 0.66
CA LYS A 17 6.52 12.49 0.66
C LYS A 17 5.08 12.18 0.26
N SER A 18 4.89 11.31 -0.73
CA SER A 18 3.57 10.80 -1.10
C SER A 18 3.65 9.47 -1.83
N MET A 19 2.62 8.65 -1.68
CA MET A 19 2.42 7.43 -2.44
C MET A 19 1.16 7.51 -3.30
N ARG A 20 1.18 6.80 -4.43
CA ARG A 20 0.00 6.50 -5.24
C ARG A 20 -0.03 5.01 -5.55
N LEU A 21 -1.04 4.32 -5.04
CA LEU A 21 -1.30 2.91 -5.28
C LEU A 21 -2.49 2.78 -6.23
N ILE A 22 -2.31 2.00 -7.29
CA ILE A 22 -3.38 1.57 -8.19
C ILE A 22 -3.51 0.06 -8.03
N SER A 23 -4.72 -0.42 -7.80
CA SER A 23 -5.05 -1.84 -7.71
C SER A 23 -6.00 -2.18 -8.85
N GLU A 24 -5.51 -2.83 -9.91
CA GLU A 24 -6.25 -3.30 -11.08
C GLU A 24 -6.69 -4.75 -10.84
N MET A 25 -7.98 -4.97 -10.59
CA MET A 25 -8.55 -6.27 -10.21
C MET A 25 -8.95 -7.14 -11.42
N ILE A 26 -8.45 -6.79 -12.61
CA ILE A 26 -8.66 -7.59 -13.83
C ILE A 26 -7.49 -8.58 -13.95
N GLY A 27 -7.81 -9.87 -13.85
CA GLY A 27 -6.90 -10.97 -14.20
C GLY A 27 -7.34 -11.67 -15.49
N PHE A 28 -6.64 -12.74 -15.86
CA PHE A 28 -7.06 -13.63 -16.94
C PHE A 28 -8.37 -14.34 -16.57
N GLY A 29 -9.40 -14.20 -17.40
CA GLY A 29 -10.72 -14.77 -17.11
C GLY A 29 -11.83 -14.23 -18.01
N PRO A 30 -13.11 -14.53 -17.69
CA PRO A 30 -14.24 -14.02 -18.43
C PRO A 30 -14.33 -12.49 -18.33
N MET A 31 -14.95 -11.90 -19.35
CA MET A 31 -15.28 -10.48 -19.40
C MET A 31 -16.00 -10.05 -18.10
N PRO A 32 -15.49 -9.07 -17.34
CA PRO A 32 -16.20 -8.55 -16.17
C PRO A 32 -17.57 -7.97 -16.55
N ALA A 33 -18.52 -8.03 -15.62
CA ALA A 33 -19.80 -7.33 -15.78
C ALA A 33 -19.59 -5.80 -15.79
N PRO A 34 -20.41 -5.03 -16.51
CA PRO A 34 -20.25 -3.56 -16.61
C PRO A 34 -20.20 -2.81 -15.26
N ASP A 35 -20.89 -3.34 -14.27
CA ASP A 35 -20.98 -2.80 -12.91
C ASP A 35 -19.93 -3.36 -11.94
N ARG A 36 -19.11 -4.32 -12.38
CA ARG A 36 -18.03 -4.87 -11.57
C ARG A 36 -16.94 -3.84 -11.35
N GLU A 37 -16.54 -3.62 -10.11
CA GLU A 37 -15.36 -2.83 -9.78
C GLU A 37 -14.09 -3.51 -10.29
N VAL A 38 -13.25 -2.75 -10.99
CA VAL A 38 -12.04 -3.28 -11.65
C VAL A 38 -10.78 -2.50 -11.33
N GLU A 39 -10.90 -1.31 -10.76
CA GLU A 39 -9.73 -0.52 -10.38
C GLU A 39 -9.98 0.35 -9.16
N GLN A 40 -9.03 0.38 -8.24
CA GLN A 40 -8.96 1.35 -7.15
C GLN A 40 -7.70 2.19 -7.29
N ARG A 41 -7.79 3.47 -6.93
CA ARG A 41 -6.66 4.41 -6.89
C ARG A 41 -6.66 5.11 -5.54
N LEU A 42 -5.61 4.88 -4.77
CA LEU A 42 -5.36 5.51 -3.49
C LEU A 42 -4.13 6.41 -3.60
N THR A 43 -4.24 7.66 -3.16
CA THR A 43 -3.11 8.56 -2.98
C THR A 43 -3.08 9.01 -1.52
N LEU A 44 -1.93 8.89 -0.87
CA LEU A 44 -1.68 9.37 0.50
C LEU A 44 -0.41 10.24 0.49
N ASN A 45 -0.44 11.39 1.13
CA ASN A 45 0.76 12.20 1.34
C ASN A 45 1.16 12.31 2.81
N SER A 46 2.38 12.78 3.06
CA SER A 46 2.95 12.94 4.40
C SER A 46 2.21 13.94 5.30
N ARG A 47 1.26 14.71 4.74
CA ARG A 47 0.34 15.59 5.49
C ARG A 47 -0.96 14.89 5.89
N GLY A 48 -1.12 13.61 5.55
CA GLY A 48 -2.33 12.83 5.84
C GLY A 48 -3.50 13.08 4.90
N LYS A 49 -3.32 13.79 3.79
CA LYS A 49 -4.39 13.92 2.78
C LYS A 49 -4.50 12.64 1.96
N ILE A 50 -5.74 12.18 1.81
CA ILE A 50 -6.09 10.98 1.08
C ILE A 50 -6.97 11.36 -0.11
N TRP A 51 -6.66 10.80 -1.28
CA TRP A 51 -7.55 10.80 -2.43
C TRP A 51 -7.82 9.36 -2.84
N PHE A 52 -9.09 9.01 -2.86
CA PHE A 52 -9.54 7.70 -3.29
C PHE A 52 -10.44 7.83 -4.52
N SER A 53 -10.32 6.89 -5.45
CA SER A 53 -11.33 6.67 -6.47
C SER A 53 -11.37 5.21 -6.88
N ASN A 54 -12.56 4.69 -7.17
CA ASN A 54 -12.72 3.37 -7.79
C ASN A 54 -13.47 3.48 -9.12
N TYR A 55 -13.30 2.46 -9.96
CA TYR A 55 -13.82 2.42 -11.31
C TYR A 55 -14.46 1.06 -11.59
N LEU A 56 -15.62 1.10 -12.24
CA LEU A 56 -16.29 -0.11 -12.76
C LEU A 56 -15.79 -0.41 -14.17
N TYR A 57 -15.96 -1.66 -14.59
CA TYR A 57 -15.58 -2.12 -15.91
C TYR A 57 -16.19 -1.29 -17.04
N GLY A 58 -17.46 -0.91 -16.88
CA GLY A 58 -18.18 -0.09 -17.86
C GLY A 58 -18.47 -0.84 -19.14
N ASP A 59 -18.19 -0.21 -20.28
CA ASP A 59 -18.50 -0.74 -21.62
C ASP A 59 -17.38 -1.63 -22.20
N GLY A 60 -16.33 -1.92 -21.41
CA GLY A 60 -15.15 -2.65 -21.85
C GLY A 60 -14.17 -1.85 -22.71
N VAL A 61 -14.49 -0.59 -23.04
CA VAL A 61 -13.58 0.34 -23.74
C VAL A 61 -12.99 1.34 -22.76
N LYS A 62 -13.82 1.86 -21.84
CA LYS A 62 -13.39 2.78 -20.79
C LYS A 62 -13.99 2.38 -19.46
N GLN A 63 -13.11 2.28 -18.47
CA GLN A 63 -13.51 2.19 -17.08
C GLN A 63 -14.37 3.40 -16.69
N LYS A 64 -15.45 3.16 -15.95
CA LYS A 64 -16.38 4.19 -15.48
C LYS A 64 -16.04 4.58 -14.05
N LEU A 65 -15.74 5.86 -13.80
CA LEU A 65 -15.58 6.37 -12.42
C LEU A 65 -16.86 6.10 -11.62
N HIS A 66 -16.72 5.43 -10.49
CA HIS A 66 -17.85 5.09 -9.61
C HIS A 66 -17.90 6.00 -8.39
N ARG A 67 -16.80 6.04 -7.63
CA ARG A 67 -16.67 6.82 -6.40
C ARG A 67 -15.38 7.63 -6.47
N LYS A 68 -15.42 8.84 -5.93
CA LYS A 68 -14.24 9.71 -5.76
C LYS A 68 -14.39 10.49 -4.46
N GLU A 69 -13.41 10.33 -3.59
CA GLU A 69 -13.45 10.87 -2.24
C GLU A 69 -12.11 11.52 -1.88
N CYS A 70 -12.20 12.52 -1.00
CA CYS A 70 -11.05 13.14 -0.38
C CYS A 70 -11.29 13.15 1.12
N SER A 71 -10.34 12.62 1.88
CA SER A 71 -10.41 12.57 3.34
C SER A 71 -9.03 12.90 3.92
N THR A 72 -8.96 12.92 5.24
CA THR A 72 -7.70 13.19 5.97
C THR A 72 -7.57 12.27 7.17
N ILE A 73 -6.35 11.81 7.41
CA ILE A 73 -5.93 11.17 8.66
C ILE A 73 -4.93 12.06 9.39
N SER A 74 -4.57 11.68 10.62
CA SER A 74 -3.55 12.42 11.36
C SER A 74 -2.19 12.33 10.65
N PRO A 75 -1.32 13.36 10.76
CA PRO A 75 0.04 13.28 10.24
C PRO A 75 0.85 12.12 10.84
N THR A 76 0.57 11.73 12.08
CA THR A 76 1.21 10.59 12.76
C THR A 76 0.84 9.27 12.09
N ASP A 77 -0.44 9.06 11.78
CA ASP A 77 -0.91 7.86 11.10
C ASP A 77 -0.37 7.80 9.66
N ALA A 78 -0.32 8.95 8.99
CA ALA A 78 0.27 9.06 7.66
C ALA A 78 1.76 8.71 7.67
N ASP A 79 2.53 9.27 8.61
CA ASP A 79 3.97 8.98 8.76
C ASP A 79 4.20 7.49 9.07
N TYR A 80 3.35 6.89 9.91
CA TYR A 80 3.43 5.47 10.23
C TYR A 80 3.20 4.57 8.99
N ILE A 81 2.11 4.76 8.24
CA ILE A 81 1.84 3.99 7.01
C ILE A 81 2.97 4.18 6.02
N LEU A 82 3.42 5.42 5.80
CA LEU A 82 4.45 5.70 4.81
C LEU A 82 5.79 5.07 5.20
N LYS A 83 6.14 4.99 6.49
CA LYS A 83 7.32 4.25 6.95
C LYS A 83 7.18 2.74 6.74
N LEU A 84 6.00 2.19 7.03
CA LEU A 84 5.69 0.78 6.77
C LEU A 84 5.89 0.45 5.29
N ILE A 85 5.32 1.26 4.39
CA ILE A 85 5.49 1.10 2.94
C ILE A 85 6.96 1.24 2.54
N ALA A 86 7.67 2.27 3.02
CA ALA A 86 9.09 2.46 2.71
C ALA A 86 9.90 1.21 3.04
N MET A 87 9.67 0.60 4.22
CA MET A 87 10.34 -0.61 4.67
C MET A 87 10.07 -1.83 3.79
N VAL A 88 8.85 -1.99 3.26
CA VAL A 88 8.56 -3.09 2.34
C VAL A 88 9.48 -3.00 1.12
N PHE A 89 9.73 -1.79 0.63
CA PHE A 89 10.47 -1.57 -0.62
C PHE A 89 11.97 -1.25 -0.43
N THR A 90 12.54 -1.35 0.78
CA THR A 90 14.00 -1.17 0.99
C THR A 90 14.84 -2.34 0.44
N SER A 91 14.20 -3.44 0.04
CA SER A 91 14.84 -4.57 -0.63
C SER A 91 14.19 -4.83 -2.00
N PRO A 92 14.96 -5.30 -3.00
CA PRO A 92 14.42 -5.66 -4.30
C PRO A 92 13.29 -6.68 -4.16
N GLN A 93 12.16 -6.42 -4.81
CA GLN A 93 11.01 -7.31 -4.77
C GLN A 93 11.14 -8.38 -5.84
N SER A 94 11.19 -9.64 -5.43
CA SER A 94 11.03 -10.77 -6.34
C SER A 94 9.54 -11.05 -6.53
N SER A 95 8.87 -10.29 -7.40
CA SER A 95 7.47 -10.55 -7.75
C SER A 95 7.39 -11.65 -8.81
N ALA A 96 6.87 -12.82 -8.45
CA ALA A 96 6.38 -13.77 -9.43
C ALA A 96 5.11 -13.21 -10.08
N LEU A 97 5.07 -13.12 -11.41
CA LEU A 97 3.88 -12.67 -12.13
C LEU A 97 2.85 -13.81 -12.16
N VAL A 98 1.69 -13.54 -11.56
CA VAL A 98 0.53 -14.43 -11.54
C VAL A 98 -0.52 -13.84 -12.48
N THR A 99 -0.95 -14.62 -13.47
CA THR A 99 -1.76 -14.12 -14.61
C THR A 99 -3.26 -14.12 -14.37
N ASP A 100 -3.75 -14.96 -13.48
CA ASP A 100 -5.17 -15.13 -13.13
C ASP A 100 -5.63 -14.21 -11.99
N VAL A 101 -4.69 -13.43 -11.41
CA VAL A 101 -4.99 -12.36 -10.45
C VAL A 101 -4.76 -11.00 -11.09
N GLY A 102 -5.30 -9.96 -10.45
CA GLY A 102 -5.06 -8.58 -10.86
C GLY A 102 -3.63 -8.11 -10.58
N MET A 103 -3.35 -6.83 -10.82
CA MET A 103 -2.04 -6.22 -10.58
C MET A 103 -2.15 -4.95 -9.75
N TRP A 104 -1.15 -4.69 -8.92
CA TRP A 104 -0.97 -3.39 -8.28
C TRP A 104 0.21 -2.64 -8.91
N ARG A 105 0.12 -1.31 -8.89
CA ARG A 105 1.18 -0.38 -9.31
C ARG A 105 1.34 0.70 -8.25
N LEU A 106 2.55 0.86 -7.75
CA LEU A 106 2.90 1.83 -6.72
C LEU A 106 3.85 2.87 -7.28
N CYS A 107 3.54 4.15 -7.08
CA CYS A 107 4.46 5.26 -7.30
C CYS A 107 4.77 5.91 -5.96
N LEU A 108 6.05 5.98 -5.59
CA LEU A 108 6.53 6.68 -4.41
C LEU A 108 7.28 7.95 -4.83
N LEU A 109 6.91 9.08 -4.24
CA LEU A 109 7.65 10.33 -4.33
C LEU A 109 8.42 10.51 -3.02
N SER A 110 9.75 10.59 -3.09
CA SER A 110 10.59 10.88 -1.91
C SER A 110 10.52 12.36 -1.53
N GLU A 111 10.94 12.68 -0.31
CA GLU A 111 11.13 14.08 0.13
C GLU A 111 12.20 14.82 -0.70
N THR A 112 13.17 14.08 -1.27
CA THR A 112 14.18 14.61 -2.20
C THR A 112 13.65 14.84 -3.63
N GLY A 113 12.40 14.46 -3.92
CA GLY A 113 11.75 14.65 -5.21
C GLY A 113 11.97 13.51 -6.22
N GLN A 114 12.63 12.41 -5.82
CA GLN A 114 12.82 11.23 -6.65
C GLN A 114 11.53 10.40 -6.73
N ASN A 115 11.27 9.82 -7.91
CA ASN A 115 10.12 8.95 -8.14
C ASN A 115 10.56 7.50 -8.27
N PHE A 116 9.95 6.61 -7.50
CA PHE A 116 10.15 5.17 -7.57
C PHE A 116 8.85 4.49 -8.03
N LYS A 117 8.96 3.46 -8.86
CA LYS A 117 7.82 2.79 -9.48
C LYS A 117 7.95 1.28 -9.35
N TYR A 118 6.96 0.69 -8.69
CA TYR A 118 6.88 -0.73 -8.43
C TYR A 118 5.58 -1.29 -9.00
N GLU A 119 5.59 -2.57 -9.33
CA GLU A 119 4.39 -3.32 -9.70
C GLU A 119 4.51 -4.77 -9.23
N GLY A 120 3.37 -5.42 -9.12
CA GLY A 120 3.28 -6.84 -8.76
C GLY A 120 1.85 -7.34 -8.87
N SER A 121 1.67 -8.64 -8.64
CA SER A 121 0.36 -9.28 -8.65
C SER A 121 -0.43 -8.97 -7.37
N LEU A 122 -1.75 -8.79 -7.49
CA LEU A 122 -2.71 -8.63 -6.37
C LEU A 122 -2.91 -9.97 -5.64
N THR A 123 -1.90 -10.39 -4.91
CA THR A 123 -1.92 -11.63 -4.14
C THR A 123 -0.99 -11.50 -2.94
N SER A 124 -1.28 -12.25 -1.89
CA SER A 124 -0.38 -12.40 -0.76
C SER A 124 0.31 -13.76 -0.81
N GLN A 125 1.63 -13.76 -0.60
CA GLN A 125 2.43 -14.98 -0.68
C GLN A 125 2.34 -15.86 0.57
N SER A 126 2.04 -15.26 1.74
CA SER A 126 1.91 -15.96 3.02
C SER A 126 1.26 -15.07 4.09
N GLU A 127 0.92 -15.63 5.25
CA GLU A 127 0.42 -14.85 6.40
C GLU A 127 1.40 -13.78 6.91
N ASN A 128 2.70 -13.97 6.68
CA ASN A 128 3.76 -13.04 7.10
C ASN A 128 4.28 -12.19 5.92
N ASP A 129 3.54 -12.14 4.82
CA ASP A 129 3.88 -11.33 3.66
C ASP A 129 3.83 -9.83 4.00
N PRO A 130 4.94 -9.09 3.86
CA PRO A 130 4.97 -7.66 4.15
C PRO A 130 3.93 -6.84 3.37
N LEU A 131 3.59 -7.23 2.14
CA LEU A 131 2.56 -6.56 1.33
C LEU A 131 1.14 -6.83 1.85
N GLY A 132 0.89 -8.03 2.36
CA GLY A 132 -0.36 -8.37 3.04
C GLY A 132 -0.53 -7.59 4.35
N ILE A 133 0.53 -7.49 5.15
CA ILE A 133 0.52 -6.71 6.40
C ILE A 133 0.29 -5.22 6.10
N ALA A 134 0.99 -4.66 5.09
CA ALA A 134 0.79 -3.27 4.67
C ALA A 134 -0.64 -3.01 4.16
N SER A 135 -1.24 -3.97 3.45
CA SER A 135 -2.63 -3.89 3.00
C SER A 135 -3.60 -3.81 4.16
N GLU A 136 -3.42 -4.64 5.18
CA GLU A 136 -4.30 -4.64 6.36
C GLU A 136 -4.18 -3.34 7.17
N GLU A 137 -2.96 -2.85 7.40
CA GLU A 137 -2.73 -1.58 8.10
C GLU A 137 -3.35 -0.39 7.36
N LEU A 138 -3.31 -0.39 6.01
CA LEU A 138 -4.02 0.60 5.20
C LEU A 138 -5.52 0.56 5.45
N ARG A 139 -6.15 -0.62 5.46
CA ARG A 139 -7.60 -0.75 5.71
C ARG A 139 -7.98 -0.24 7.09
N ILE A 140 -7.23 -0.62 8.12
CA ILE A 140 -7.48 -0.24 9.52
C ILE A 140 -7.37 1.27 9.68
N ILE A 141 -6.25 1.86 9.28
CA ILE A 141 -5.96 3.27 9.56
C ILE A 141 -6.81 4.20 8.70
N LEU A 142 -7.06 3.83 7.44
CA LEU A 142 -7.90 4.63 6.55
C LEU A 142 -9.39 4.40 6.82
N SER A 143 -9.75 3.40 7.66
CA SER A 143 -11.12 2.94 7.86
C SER A 143 -11.80 2.54 6.54
N MET A 144 -11.06 1.83 5.68
CA MET A 144 -11.49 1.40 4.34
C MET A 144 -11.38 -0.13 4.19
N PRO A 145 -12.29 -0.92 4.79
CA PRO A 145 -12.24 -2.39 4.71
C PRO A 145 -12.32 -2.94 3.27
N GLU A 146 -12.90 -2.17 2.35
CA GLU A 146 -13.05 -2.52 0.94
C GLU A 146 -11.81 -2.27 0.07
N LEU A 147 -10.74 -1.72 0.66
CA LEU A 147 -9.52 -1.41 -0.09
C LEU A 147 -8.79 -2.70 -0.50
N ALA A 148 -8.62 -2.92 -1.80
CA ALA A 148 -7.89 -4.06 -2.36
C ALA A 148 -6.38 -4.01 -2.07
N ALA A 149 -5.82 -2.79 -1.98
CA ALA A 149 -4.41 -2.54 -1.66
C ALA A 149 -3.43 -3.39 -2.49
N PHE A 150 -2.51 -4.13 -1.85
CA PHE A 150 -1.52 -4.97 -2.53
C PHE A 150 -1.91 -6.44 -2.62
N ASP A 151 -2.74 -6.93 -1.70
CA ASP A 151 -3.07 -8.36 -1.59
C ASP A 151 -4.36 -8.75 -2.33
N GLY A 152 -5.12 -7.76 -2.86
CA GLY A 152 -6.38 -8.00 -3.57
C GLY A 152 -7.51 -8.48 -2.68
N LYS A 153 -7.31 -8.55 -1.36
CA LYS A 153 -8.34 -9.00 -0.42
C LYS A 153 -9.33 -7.87 -0.20
N VAL A 154 -10.60 -8.23 -0.08
CA VAL A 154 -11.63 -7.37 0.48
C VAL A 154 -11.82 -7.88 1.89
N SER A 155 -11.65 -7.04 2.90
CA SER A 155 -12.16 -7.40 4.23
C SER A 155 -13.65 -7.49 4.05
N GLU A 156 -14.23 -8.69 4.03
CA GLU A 156 -15.67 -8.82 4.18
C GLU A 156 -15.99 -8.07 5.48
N GLY A 157 -16.66 -6.92 5.33
CA GLY A 157 -17.08 -6.16 6.48
C GLY A 157 -17.78 -7.12 7.40
N GLN A 158 -17.33 -7.19 8.66
CA GLN A 158 -18.12 -7.75 9.73
C GLN A 158 -19.45 -6.97 9.78
N LEU A 159 -20.42 -7.37 8.96
CA LEU A 159 -21.85 -7.26 9.25
C LEU A 159 -22.21 -8.33 10.29
N SER A 160 -21.43 -8.39 11.36
CA SER A 160 -21.79 -9.03 12.62
C SER A 160 -20.85 -8.44 13.67
N GLY A 161 -21.38 -7.52 14.46
CA GLY A 161 -20.61 -6.74 15.41
C GLY A 161 -19.76 -7.60 16.31
N LYS A 162 -18.46 -7.30 16.36
CA LYS A 162 -17.66 -7.41 17.58
C LYS A 162 -16.69 -6.24 17.61
N ALA A 163 -16.95 -5.33 18.53
CA ALA A 163 -15.91 -4.52 19.10
C ALA A 163 -15.02 -5.46 19.92
N ASP A 164 -13.81 -5.76 19.45
CA ASP A 164 -12.66 -5.79 20.34
C ASP A 164 -11.36 -5.58 19.56
N GLY A 165 -10.69 -4.47 19.88
CA GLY A 165 -9.52 -3.98 19.17
C GLY A 165 -8.25 -4.68 19.64
N GLN A 166 -8.03 -5.93 19.21
CA GLN A 166 -6.75 -6.61 19.42
C GLN A 166 -6.09 -6.96 18.09
N ARG A 167 -4.92 -6.34 17.84
CA ARG A 167 -4.04 -6.67 16.70
C ARG A 167 -3.64 -8.15 16.74
N PRO A 168 -3.69 -8.88 15.61
CA PRO A 168 -3.31 -10.29 15.57
C PRO A 168 -1.86 -10.51 16.06
N PRO A 169 -1.54 -11.66 16.68
CA PRO A 169 -0.22 -11.90 17.31
C PRO A 169 0.99 -11.75 16.36
N SER A 170 0.84 -12.12 15.08
CA SER A 170 1.88 -11.93 14.04
C SER A 170 2.18 -10.44 13.83
N MET A 171 1.15 -9.60 13.83
CA MET A 171 1.23 -8.15 13.70
C MET A 171 1.87 -7.50 14.95
N GLN A 172 1.60 -8.03 16.15
CA GLN A 172 2.29 -7.56 17.37
C GLN A 172 3.80 -7.82 17.32
N ARG A 173 4.22 -8.94 16.72
CA ARG A 173 5.64 -9.26 16.55
C ARG A 173 6.31 -8.33 15.55
N PHE A 174 5.71 -8.11 14.38
CA PHE A 174 6.24 -7.17 13.38
C PHE A 174 6.32 -5.73 13.93
N VAL A 175 5.27 -5.26 14.63
CA VAL A 175 5.27 -3.94 15.29
C VAL A 175 6.30 -3.84 16.42
N ARG A 176 6.54 -4.92 17.18
CA ARG A 176 7.60 -4.97 18.20
C ARG A 176 8.99 -4.92 17.57
N GLU A 177 9.22 -5.71 16.53
CA GLU A 177 10.48 -5.73 15.77
C GLU A 177 10.73 -4.35 15.12
N TYR A 178 9.68 -3.68 14.63
CA TYR A 178 9.72 -2.29 14.14
C TYR A 178 10.11 -1.28 15.23
N LYS A 179 9.51 -1.34 16.42
CA LYS A 179 9.88 -0.47 17.55
C LYS A 179 11.31 -0.74 18.04
N ALA A 180 11.79 -1.97 17.96
CA ALA A 180 13.16 -2.33 18.32
C ALA A 180 14.18 -1.78 17.29
N CYS A 181 13.90 -1.89 15.99
CA CYS A 181 14.79 -1.40 14.93
C CYS A 181 14.87 0.14 14.89
N THR A 182 13.78 0.83 15.23
CA THR A 182 13.72 2.30 15.25
C THR A 182 14.38 2.91 16.50
N HIS A 183 14.40 2.21 17.64
CA HIS A 183 15.18 2.64 18.81
C HIS A 183 16.70 2.49 18.63
N GLN A 184 17.17 1.56 17.77
CA GLN A 184 18.59 1.41 17.48
C GLN A 184 19.16 2.49 16.53
N HIS A 185 18.32 3.14 15.71
CA HIS A 185 18.75 4.20 14.80
C HIS A 185 18.60 5.63 15.39
N GLY A 186 18.18 5.76 16.66
CA GLY A 186 17.98 7.04 17.33
C GLY A 186 19.18 7.56 18.13
N ASN A 187 20.35 6.92 18.07
CA ASN A 187 21.50 7.28 18.89
C ASN A 187 22.80 7.36 18.06
N ILE A 188 22.85 8.30 17.12
CA ILE A 188 24.13 8.83 16.61
C ILE A 188 24.06 10.36 16.71
N ALA A 189 24.06 10.85 17.94
CA ALA A 189 24.40 12.22 18.27
C ALA A 189 25.11 12.19 19.62
N ASP A 190 26.38 11.81 19.58
CA ASP A 190 27.41 12.22 20.55
C ASP A 190 28.77 11.71 20.04
N ALA A 191 29.21 12.27 18.92
CA ALA A 191 30.63 12.30 18.60
C ALA A 191 31.29 13.25 19.61
N LYS A 192 31.74 12.72 20.75
CA LYS A 192 32.62 13.44 21.65
C LYS A 192 34.02 13.46 21.05
N TRP A 193 34.45 14.66 20.72
CA TRP A 193 35.85 15.05 20.64
C TRP A 193 36.52 14.80 22.00
N GLY A 194 37.74 14.27 22.00
CA GLY A 194 38.56 14.09 23.19
C GLY A 194 39.96 13.61 22.83
N ASP A 195 40.87 14.59 22.78
CA ASP A 195 42.35 14.63 22.80
C ASP A 195 43.17 13.87 21.74
#